data_AF-A0A9X6B1R1-F1
#
_entry.id   AF-A0A9X6B1R1-F1
#
_cell.length_a   1.000
_cell.length_b   1.000
_cell.length_c   1.000
_cell.angle_alpha   90.00
_cell.angle_beta   90.00
_cell.angle_gamma   90.00
#
_symmetry.space_group_name_H-M   'P 1'
#
loop_
_entity.id
_entity.type
_entity.pdbx_description
1 polymer ?
#
loop_
_entity_poly.entity_id
_entity_poly.type
_entity_poly.pdbx_seq_one_letter_code
_entity_poly.pdbx_strand_id
1 'polypeptide(L)'
;IIATDPARAGEAIAKNIIIMAGVNDTPQKRLWVKSMTQDAVRKGFQNLRDAEETYSYYLEEQARSVSDWIIGMNASRVFTLLFRDKKGVKEVFSAGRVQSALLHLIRQREKELEHFKVQSFYEIHGHFNTNGIPYAGKLLQDHNIMKLHSKEEAQGKLQQL
;
A
#
# COMPACT_ATOMS: atom_id res chain seq x y z
N ILE A 1 33.57 5.24 5.97
CA ILE A 1 32.43 4.76 6.80
C ILE A 1 31.15 5.10 6.05
N ILE A 2 30.26 4.13 5.86
CA ILE A 2 28.94 4.30 5.28
C ILE A 2 27.96 4.68 6.40
N ALA A 3 27.43 5.90 6.34
CA ALA A 3 26.55 6.47 7.37
C ALA A 3 25.21 6.95 6.81
N THR A 4 24.79 6.44 5.64
CA THR A 4 23.44 6.64 5.11
C THR A 4 22.38 5.97 5.99
N ASP A 5 21.11 6.28 5.78
CA ASP A 5 20.01 5.70 6.55
C ASP A 5 20.08 4.15 6.58
N PRO A 6 19.73 3.50 7.71
CA PRO A 6 19.79 2.04 7.89
C PRO A 6 18.64 1.33 7.16
N ALA A 7 18.60 1.47 5.85
CA ALA A 7 17.56 0.95 4.97
C ALA A 7 18.12 0.62 3.58
N ARG A 8 17.36 -0.15 2.80
CA ARG A 8 17.72 -0.58 1.43
C ARG A 8 18.14 0.57 0.52
N ALA A 9 17.35 1.64 0.50
CA ALA A 9 17.66 2.84 -0.28
C ALA A 9 18.98 3.48 0.17
N GLY A 10 19.25 3.52 1.48
CA GLY A 10 20.49 4.05 2.05
C GLY A 10 21.72 3.23 1.64
N GLU A 11 21.62 1.90 1.61
CA GLU A 11 22.69 1.04 1.09
C GLU A 11 22.95 1.29 -0.38
N ALA A 12 21.88 1.39 -1.18
CA ALA A 12 22.02 1.60 -2.61
C ALA A 12 22.64 2.94 -2.97
N ILE A 13 22.25 4.01 -2.30
CA ILE A 13 22.86 5.32 -2.48
C ILE A 13 24.37 5.23 -2.19
N ALA A 14 24.76 4.69 -1.03
CA ALA A 14 26.15 4.61 -0.65
C ALA A 14 26.98 3.75 -1.61
N LYS A 15 26.49 2.54 -1.95
CA LYS A 15 27.22 1.63 -2.85
C LYS A 15 27.33 2.17 -4.26
N ASN A 16 26.28 2.78 -4.82
CA ASN A 16 26.36 3.40 -6.14
C ASN A 16 27.40 4.52 -6.16
N ILE A 17 27.45 5.37 -5.13
CA ILE A 17 28.47 6.44 -5.02
C ILE A 17 29.89 5.84 -4.97
N ILE A 18 30.13 4.81 -4.15
CA ILE A 18 31.44 4.16 -4.03
C ILE A 18 31.87 3.54 -5.37
N ILE A 19 30.95 2.84 -6.05
CA ILE A 19 31.19 2.23 -7.36
C ILE A 19 31.53 3.30 -8.40
N MET A 20 30.72 4.37 -8.46
CA MET A 20 30.92 5.47 -9.41
C MET A 20 32.20 6.27 -9.15
N ALA A 21 32.61 6.37 -7.88
CA ALA A 21 33.86 7.02 -7.49
C ALA A 21 35.10 6.13 -7.72
N GLY A 22 34.93 4.85 -8.07
CA GLY A 22 36.03 3.92 -8.33
C GLY A 22 36.81 3.51 -7.08
N VAL A 23 36.20 3.60 -5.89
CA VAL A 23 36.87 3.34 -4.60
C VAL A 23 36.40 2.03 -3.94
N ASN A 24 36.01 1.05 -4.73
CA ASN A 24 35.42 -0.21 -4.25
C ASN A 24 36.34 -0.98 -3.30
N ASP A 25 37.64 -0.95 -3.55
CA ASP A 25 38.64 -1.70 -2.77
C ASP A 25 39.02 -1.04 -1.45
N THR A 26 38.49 0.16 -1.16
CA THR A 26 38.74 0.83 0.12
C THR A 26 38.03 0.09 1.25
N PRO A 27 38.67 -0.13 2.43
CA PRO A 27 38.01 -0.77 3.57
C PRO A 27 36.74 -0.01 4.00
N GLN A 28 35.62 -0.74 4.07
CA GLN A 28 34.31 -0.15 4.32
C GLN A 28 33.73 -0.66 5.65
N LYS A 29 33.20 0.26 6.43
CA LYS A 29 32.46 -0.02 7.67
C LYS A 29 31.12 0.68 7.65
N ARG A 30 30.11 0.08 8.26
CA ARG A 30 28.72 0.50 8.19
C ARG A 30 28.17 0.94 9.55
N LEU A 31 27.69 2.18 9.61
CA LEU A 31 27.01 2.72 10.79
C LEU A 31 25.50 2.46 10.70
N TRP A 32 24.99 1.46 11.43
CA TRP A 32 23.57 1.07 11.36
C TRP A 32 22.75 1.60 12.54
N VAL A 33 22.32 2.87 12.48
CA VAL A 33 21.63 3.54 13.60
C VAL A 33 20.30 4.13 13.13
N LYS A 34 19.20 3.79 13.83
CA LYS A 34 17.84 4.30 13.55
C LYS A 34 17.47 5.58 14.29
N SER A 35 18.26 5.96 15.29
CA SER A 35 18.00 7.12 16.16
C SER A 35 19.12 8.15 16.05
N MET A 36 18.75 9.42 15.90
CA MET A 36 19.71 10.52 15.77
C MET A 36 20.14 11.10 17.12
N THR A 37 19.83 10.44 18.24
CA THR A 37 20.30 10.89 19.56
C THR A 37 21.81 10.69 19.68
N GLN A 38 22.47 11.60 20.42
CA GLN A 38 23.92 11.59 20.57
C GLN A 38 24.45 10.25 21.11
N ASP A 39 23.76 9.67 22.09
CA ASP A 39 24.15 8.39 22.69
C ASP A 39 23.98 7.22 21.72
N ALA A 40 22.91 7.21 20.91
CA ALA A 40 22.69 6.16 19.92
C ALA A 40 23.76 6.21 18.81
N VAL A 41 24.11 7.41 18.34
CA VAL A 41 25.16 7.61 17.34
C VAL A 41 26.52 7.19 17.90
N ARG A 42 26.89 7.62 19.12
CA ARG A 42 28.14 7.22 19.77
C ARG A 42 28.25 5.71 19.92
N LYS A 43 27.20 5.04 20.42
CA LYS A 43 27.14 3.58 20.52
C LYS A 43 27.24 2.91 19.14
N GLY A 44 26.64 3.49 18.11
CA GLY A 44 26.73 3.01 16.74
C GLY A 44 28.15 3.05 16.17
N PHE A 45 28.88 4.13 16.41
CA PHE A 45 30.29 4.25 15.99
C PHE A 45 31.22 3.31 16.75
N GLN A 46 30.90 2.97 18.01
CA GLN A 46 31.63 1.95 18.76
C GLN A 46 31.37 0.52 18.23
N ASN A 47 30.24 0.30 17.57
CA ASN A 47 29.80 -1.01 17.09
C ASN A 47 29.53 -0.99 15.58
N LEU A 48 30.52 -0.52 14.80
CA LEU A 48 30.42 -0.49 13.35
C LEU A 48 30.37 -1.91 12.79
N ARG A 49 29.42 -2.14 11.88
CA ARG A 49 29.31 -3.40 11.15
C ARG A 49 30.31 -3.45 10.01
N ASP A 50 30.65 -4.65 9.58
CA ASP A 50 31.26 -4.82 8.28
C ASP A 50 30.26 -4.41 7.18
N ALA A 51 30.74 -3.76 6.11
CA ALA A 51 29.86 -3.34 5.04
C ALA A 51 29.27 -4.53 4.26
N GLU A 52 29.90 -5.71 4.33
CA GLU A 52 29.38 -6.92 3.70
C GLU A 52 28.09 -7.42 4.37
N GLU A 53 27.94 -7.18 5.68
CA GLU A 53 26.74 -7.60 6.43
C GLU A 53 25.44 -6.98 5.91
N THR A 54 25.54 -5.82 5.23
CA THR A 54 24.39 -5.10 4.67
C THR A 54 24.35 -5.11 3.14
N TYR A 55 25.25 -5.84 2.49
CA TYR A 55 25.33 -5.88 1.03
C TYR A 55 24.08 -6.45 0.36
N SER A 56 23.38 -7.40 1.01
CA SER A 56 22.12 -7.94 0.53
C SER A 56 21.04 -6.88 0.33
N TYR A 57 20.96 -5.86 1.19
CA TYR A 57 20.01 -4.76 1.06
C TYR A 57 20.28 -3.88 -0.17
N TYR A 58 21.55 -3.73 -0.56
CA TYR A 58 21.90 -3.09 -1.83
C TYR A 58 21.39 -3.92 -3.01
N LEU A 59 21.62 -5.24 -3.01
CA LEU A 59 21.16 -6.13 -4.07
C LEU A 59 19.63 -6.11 -4.22
N GLU A 60 18.90 -6.12 -3.10
CA GLU A 60 17.44 -5.99 -3.10
C GLU A 60 16.97 -4.70 -3.80
N GLU A 61 17.59 -3.57 -3.47
CA GLU A 61 17.21 -2.28 -4.03
C GLU A 61 17.59 -2.16 -5.50
N GLN A 62 18.74 -2.71 -5.91
CA GLN A 62 19.14 -2.77 -7.32
C GLN A 62 18.19 -3.62 -8.13
N ALA A 63 17.82 -4.82 -7.64
CA ALA A 63 16.85 -5.68 -8.31
C ALA A 63 15.50 -4.96 -8.48
N ARG A 64 15.05 -4.25 -7.43
CA ARG A 64 13.83 -3.44 -7.48
C ARG A 64 13.95 -2.30 -8.51
N SER A 65 15.04 -1.54 -8.49
CA SER A 65 15.28 -0.42 -9.40
C SER A 65 15.31 -0.85 -10.87
N VAL A 66 16.05 -1.93 -11.17
CA VAL A 66 16.12 -2.51 -12.52
C VAL A 66 14.75 -3.01 -12.97
N SER A 67 14.02 -3.73 -12.11
CA SER A 67 12.67 -4.23 -12.41
C SER A 67 11.69 -3.09 -12.71
N ASP A 68 11.68 -2.06 -11.86
CA ASP A 68 10.81 -0.89 -12.02
C ASP A 68 11.15 -0.12 -13.30
N TRP A 69 12.44 0.01 -13.64
CA TRP A 69 12.89 0.68 -14.86
C TRP A 69 12.53 -0.12 -16.13
N ILE A 70 12.80 -1.42 -16.17
CA ILE A 70 12.50 -2.27 -17.34
C ILE A 70 11.01 -2.27 -17.61
N ILE A 71 10.17 -2.49 -16.59
CA ILE A 71 8.71 -2.50 -16.79
C ILE A 71 8.21 -1.10 -17.14
N GLY A 72 8.64 -0.08 -16.38
CA GLY A 72 8.14 1.28 -16.54
C GLY A 72 8.50 1.88 -17.89
N MET A 73 9.76 1.76 -18.31
CA MET A 73 10.25 2.34 -19.56
C MET A 73 9.62 1.66 -20.78
N ASN A 74 9.58 0.32 -20.80
CA ASN A 74 9.03 -0.41 -21.95
C ASN A 74 7.51 -0.21 -22.05
N ALA A 75 6.78 -0.40 -20.95
CA ALA A 75 5.32 -0.28 -20.97
C ALA A 75 4.87 1.14 -21.31
N SER A 76 5.50 2.17 -20.72
CA SER A 76 5.13 3.56 -21.00
C SER A 76 5.33 3.92 -22.47
N ARG A 77 6.45 3.48 -23.07
CA ARG A 77 6.72 3.71 -24.50
C ARG A 77 5.71 2.99 -25.38
N VAL A 78 5.43 1.71 -25.11
CA VAL A 78 4.45 0.92 -25.87
C VAL A 78 3.07 1.57 -25.81
N PHE A 79 2.57 1.91 -24.62
CA PHE A 79 1.24 2.53 -24.49
C PHE A 79 1.18 3.90 -25.16
N THR A 80 2.21 4.73 -24.99
CA THR A 80 2.28 6.05 -25.63
C THR A 80 2.20 5.94 -27.15
N LEU A 81 2.98 5.04 -27.76
CA LEU A 81 2.98 4.83 -29.21
C LEU A 81 1.64 4.25 -29.69
N LEU A 82 1.11 3.23 -29.00
CA LEU A 82 -0.17 2.63 -29.37
C LEU A 82 -1.33 3.63 -29.32
N PHE A 83 -1.40 4.50 -28.31
CA PHE A 83 -2.45 5.50 -28.23
C PHE A 83 -2.26 6.65 -29.22
N ARG A 84 -1.01 7.01 -29.52
CA ARG A 84 -0.72 7.96 -30.58
C ARG A 84 -1.18 7.44 -31.94
N ASP A 85 -0.80 6.22 -32.28
CA ASP A 85 -1.07 5.64 -33.60
C ASP A 85 -2.55 5.31 -33.78
N LYS A 86 -3.21 4.76 -32.74
CA LYS A 86 -4.60 4.29 -32.84
C LYS A 86 -5.65 5.32 -32.49
N LYS A 87 -5.31 6.31 -31.67
CA LYS A 87 -6.27 7.31 -31.14
C LYS A 87 -5.87 8.75 -31.42
N GLY A 88 -4.74 8.99 -32.08
CA GLY A 88 -4.25 10.35 -32.38
C GLY A 88 -3.83 11.14 -31.14
N VAL A 89 -3.67 10.49 -29.99
CA VAL A 89 -3.38 11.15 -28.71
C VAL A 89 -1.89 11.51 -28.63
N LYS A 90 -1.57 12.76 -28.31
CA LYS A 90 -0.18 13.25 -28.27
C LYS A 90 0.48 13.16 -26.89
N GLU A 91 -0.29 12.83 -25.86
CA GLU A 91 0.18 12.71 -24.47
C GLU A 91 1.09 11.49 -24.25
N VAL A 92 1.84 11.53 -23.15
CA VAL A 92 2.63 10.40 -22.65
C VAL A 92 1.79 9.61 -21.67
N PHE A 93 1.72 8.30 -21.89
CA PHE A 93 1.03 7.37 -21.00
C PHE A 93 2.05 6.63 -20.16
N SER A 94 2.19 7.03 -18.89
CA SER A 94 3.04 6.32 -17.95
C SER A 94 2.42 5.00 -17.53
N ALA A 95 3.26 3.97 -17.44
CA ALA A 95 2.92 2.68 -16.88
C ALA A 95 4.05 2.20 -15.98
N GLY A 96 3.73 1.36 -15.02
CA GLY A 96 4.72 0.83 -14.09
C GLY A 96 4.11 -0.09 -13.06
N ARG A 97 4.95 -0.96 -12.50
CA ARG A 97 4.53 -2.03 -11.58
C ARG A 97 3.67 -1.52 -10.42
N VAL A 98 3.97 -0.32 -9.88
CA VAL A 98 3.22 0.28 -8.77
C VAL A 98 2.07 1.16 -9.26
N GLN A 99 2.35 2.16 -10.10
CA GLN A 99 1.33 3.13 -10.55
C GLN A 99 0.17 2.47 -11.29
N SER A 100 0.44 1.47 -12.14
CA SER A 100 -0.61 0.79 -12.92
C SER A 100 -1.46 -0.12 -12.04
N ALA A 101 -0.87 -0.77 -11.03
CA ALA A 101 -1.62 -1.57 -10.05
C ALA A 101 -2.54 -0.68 -9.21
N LEU A 102 -2.06 0.48 -8.77
CA LEU A 102 -2.88 1.44 -8.02
C LEU A 102 -4.04 1.97 -8.87
N LEU A 103 -3.78 2.37 -10.11
CA LEU A 103 -4.82 2.81 -11.04
C LEU A 103 -5.88 1.72 -11.27
N HIS A 104 -5.45 0.46 -11.33
CA HIS A 104 -6.37 -0.68 -11.46
C HIS A 104 -7.33 -0.80 -10.27
N LEU A 105 -6.83 -0.66 -9.04
CA LEU A 105 -7.67 -0.70 -7.84
C LEU A 105 -8.70 0.43 -7.83
N ILE A 106 -8.31 1.64 -8.23
CA ILE A 106 -9.22 2.78 -8.37
C ILE A 106 -10.30 2.46 -9.41
N ARG A 107 -9.91 1.95 -10.59
CA ARG A 107 -10.87 1.58 -11.64
C ARG A 107 -11.81 0.46 -11.20
N GLN A 108 -11.34 -0.52 -10.43
CA GLN A 108 -12.21 -1.56 -9.87
C GLN A 108 -13.27 -0.96 -8.95
N ARG A 109 -12.88 -0.04 -8.06
CA ARG A 109 -13.82 0.63 -7.15
C ARG A 109 -14.83 1.49 -7.89
N GLU A 110 -14.37 2.21 -8.91
CA GLU A 110 -15.27 2.96 -9.78
C GLU A 110 -16.28 2.03 -10.49
N LYS A 111 -15.84 0.86 -10.99
CA LYS A 111 -16.76 -0.14 -11.55
C LYS A 111 -17.76 -0.67 -10.53
N GLU A 112 -17.32 -0.95 -9.31
CA GLU A 112 -18.22 -1.37 -8.23
C GLU A 112 -19.31 -0.33 -7.98
N LEU A 113 -18.95 0.97 -8.00
CA LEU A 113 -19.89 2.08 -7.87
C LEU A 113 -20.80 2.24 -9.10
N GLU A 114 -20.28 2.15 -10.32
CA GLU A 114 -21.06 2.19 -11.57
C GLU A 114 -22.16 1.11 -11.60
N HIS A 115 -21.86 -0.07 -11.05
CA HIS A 115 -22.78 -1.20 -11.01
C HIS A 115 -23.53 -1.32 -9.68
N PHE A 116 -23.31 -0.40 -8.74
CA PHE A 116 -23.98 -0.41 -7.45
C PHE A 116 -25.45 -0.10 -7.66
N LYS A 117 -26.31 -1.09 -7.40
CA LYS A 117 -27.76 -0.90 -7.39
C LYS A 117 -28.20 -0.68 -5.96
N VAL A 118 -28.74 0.52 -5.69
CA VAL A 118 -29.36 0.82 -4.40
C VAL A 118 -30.49 -0.17 -4.17
N GLN A 119 -30.47 -0.84 -3.02
CA GLN A 119 -31.51 -1.76 -2.60
C GLN A 119 -32.10 -1.26 -1.28
N SER A 120 -33.42 -1.07 -1.26
CA SER A 120 -34.13 -0.85 -0.02
C SER A 120 -34.11 -2.11 0.83
N PHE A 121 -33.91 -1.94 2.13
CA PHE A 121 -34.06 -3.00 3.11
C PHE A 121 -34.74 -2.43 4.36
N TYR A 122 -35.35 -3.31 5.13
CA TYR A 122 -36.03 -3.02 6.38
C TYR A 122 -35.23 -3.62 7.52
N GLU A 123 -35.15 -2.88 8.63
CA GLU A 123 -34.63 -3.35 9.91
C GLU A 123 -35.77 -3.38 10.92
N ILE A 124 -35.74 -4.35 11.85
CA ILE A 124 -36.67 -4.39 12.99
C ILE A 124 -35.97 -3.80 14.21
N HIS A 125 -36.61 -2.80 14.82
CA HIS A 125 -36.15 -2.13 16.02
C HIS A 125 -37.11 -2.42 17.17
N GLY A 126 -36.58 -2.86 18.30
CA GLY A 126 -37.31 -3.02 19.55
C GLY A 126 -37.00 -1.86 20.50
N HIS A 127 -38.03 -1.29 21.11
CA HIS A 127 -37.87 -0.27 22.15
C HIS A 127 -38.01 -0.91 23.52
N PHE A 128 -36.99 -0.76 24.35
CA PHE A 128 -36.89 -1.38 25.67
C PHE A 128 -36.73 -0.31 26.74
N ASN A 129 -37.08 -0.66 27.98
CA ASN A 129 -36.85 0.16 29.14
C ASN A 129 -36.25 -0.72 30.24
N THR A 130 -35.11 -0.33 30.79
CA THR A 130 -34.51 -0.99 31.95
C THR A 130 -34.23 0.08 33.00
N ASN A 131 -34.81 -0.08 34.18
CA ASN A 131 -34.65 0.85 35.31
C ASN A 131 -34.97 2.32 34.97
N GLY A 132 -35.94 2.56 34.10
CA GLY A 132 -36.34 3.91 33.67
C GLY A 132 -35.52 4.49 32.52
N ILE A 133 -34.51 3.76 32.02
CA ILE A 133 -33.67 4.19 30.90
C ILE A 133 -34.19 3.54 29.61
N PRO A 134 -34.74 4.31 28.65
CA PRO A 134 -35.16 3.77 27.37
C PRO A 134 -33.97 3.53 26.44
N TYR A 135 -33.99 2.43 25.69
CA TYR A 135 -33.02 2.15 24.63
C TYR A 135 -33.66 1.40 23.46
N ALA A 136 -33.06 1.49 22.27
CA ALA A 136 -33.48 0.76 21.08
C ALA A 136 -32.50 -0.37 20.77
N GLY A 137 -33.01 -1.57 20.54
CA GLY A 137 -32.26 -2.73 20.08
C GLY A 137 -32.60 -3.05 18.63
N LYS A 138 -31.60 -3.44 17.84
CA LYS A 138 -31.80 -3.97 16.49
C LYS A 138 -31.91 -5.49 16.53
N LEU A 139 -32.84 -6.03 15.75
CA LEU A 139 -32.93 -7.48 15.59
C LEU A 139 -31.71 -8.03 14.84
N LEU A 140 -31.11 -9.08 15.39
CA LEU A 140 -29.93 -9.74 14.81
C LEU A 140 -30.29 -11.12 14.24
N GLN A 141 -29.59 -11.51 13.19
CA GLN A 141 -29.52 -12.86 12.64
C GLN A 141 -28.06 -13.24 12.50
N ASP A 142 -27.65 -14.37 13.09
CA ASP A 142 -26.26 -14.86 13.06
C ASP A 142 -25.22 -13.77 13.40
N HIS A 143 -25.49 -13.01 14.47
CA HIS A 143 -24.66 -11.88 14.95
C HIS A 143 -24.58 -10.66 14.03
N ASN A 144 -25.35 -10.61 12.93
CA ASN A 144 -25.46 -9.47 12.03
C ASN A 144 -26.83 -8.82 12.12
N ILE A 145 -26.93 -7.53 11.77
CA ILE A 145 -28.24 -6.85 11.68
C ILE A 145 -29.08 -7.57 10.63
N MET A 146 -30.25 -8.05 11.02
CA MET A 146 -31.19 -8.68 10.09
C MET A 146 -31.71 -7.62 9.12
N LYS A 147 -31.44 -7.82 7.83
CA LYS A 147 -31.92 -6.97 6.74
C LYS A 147 -32.99 -7.73 5.96
N LEU A 148 -34.19 -7.18 5.92
CA LEU A 148 -35.36 -7.78 5.25
C LEU A 148 -35.59 -7.01 3.95
N HIS A 149 -35.89 -7.70 2.86
CA HIS A 149 -35.88 -7.08 1.53
C HIS A 149 -37.28 -6.71 1.02
N SER A 150 -38.35 -7.11 1.72
CA SER A 150 -39.71 -6.61 1.47
C SER A 150 -40.42 -6.18 2.75
N LYS A 151 -41.44 -5.33 2.59
CA LYS A 151 -42.27 -4.88 3.70
C LYS A 151 -43.13 -6.03 4.25
N GLU A 152 -43.63 -6.93 3.39
CA GLU A 152 -44.40 -8.10 3.86
C GLU A 152 -43.54 -9.03 4.70
N GLU A 153 -42.29 -9.26 4.29
CA GLU A 153 -41.32 -10.07 5.03
C GLU A 153 -41.05 -9.47 6.42
N ALA A 154 -40.83 -8.15 6.46
CA ALA A 154 -40.64 -7.42 7.71
C ALA A 154 -41.85 -7.48 8.65
N GLN A 155 -43.06 -7.32 8.11
CA GLN A 155 -44.30 -7.39 8.90
C GLN A 155 -44.60 -8.81 9.37
N GLY A 156 -44.40 -9.82 8.52
CA GLY A 156 -44.56 -11.22 8.89
C GLY A 156 -43.57 -11.61 9.99
N LYS A 157 -42.32 -11.14 9.90
CA LYS A 157 -41.34 -11.40 10.97
C LYS A 157 -41.68 -10.67 12.26
N LEU A 158 -42.16 -9.43 12.18
CA LEU A 158 -42.60 -8.67 13.34
C LEU A 158 -43.79 -9.34 14.06
N GLN A 159 -44.70 -9.97 13.32
CA GLN A 159 -45.85 -10.70 13.90
C GLN A 159 -45.46 -12.03 14.57
N GLN A 160 -44.28 -12.57 14.27
CA GLN A 160 -43.76 -13.81 14.87
C GLN A 160 -42.93 -13.57 16.15
N LEU A 161 -42.57 -12.31 16.43
CA LEU A 161 -41.83 -11.90 17.62
C LEU A 161 -42.79 -11.50 18.74
#